data_AF-A0A662WYA9-F1
#
_entry.id   AF-A0A662WYA9-F1
#
_cell.length_a   1.000
_cell.length_b   1.000
_cell.length_c   1.000
_cell.angle_alpha   90.00
_cell.angle_beta   90.00
_cell.angle_gamma   90.00
#
_symmetry.space_group_name_H-M   'P 1'
#
loop_
_entity.id
_entity.type
_entity.pdbx_description
1 polymer ?
#
loop_
_entity_poly.entity_id
_entity_poly.type
_entity_poly.pdbx_seq_one_letter_code
_entity_poly.pdbx_strand_id
1 'polypeptide(L)'
;MIEATLDEEVYACGQDFQSCYRSLLASLRGDRPTGSMHADKSTLQSLEAQEQHIAALVGAVGGAECPDEMLRLEVAASFRDLYTELRADLAQYEREFVSAASAKDAAGSREAATSKGGGWSEANEERFVKVARSFERNQGTGRNPQLLYDQLMAVLPVISLKEITKHVKFHQHLRFHRQKSKDRQREFQRRMQELQTEAREQIRVAVEQEQEKEQKLQQWQTQQQQCQQLQGQVAKWRVTKEAKERIEQQQREIERVMEEQAKQEEELRWKRKLAQQRLVVEDYKSVRLGFVVSPATTAWSSCLAATASF
;
A
#
# COMPACT_ATOMS: atom_id res chain seq x y z
N MET A 1 29.62 22.98 0.50
CA MET A 1 28.19 22.98 0.86
C MET A 1 27.45 22.73 -0.43
N ILE A 2 27.49 21.49 -0.92
CA ILE A 2 26.47 20.44 -0.76
C ILE A 2 25.13 20.93 -1.32
N GLU A 3 25.05 20.95 -2.64
CA GLU A 3 23.80 20.72 -3.36
C GLU A 3 23.54 19.22 -3.19
N ALA A 4 22.69 18.85 -2.23
CA ALA A 4 22.07 17.54 -2.27
C ALA A 4 21.30 17.50 -3.59
N THR A 5 21.55 16.48 -4.41
CA THR A 5 20.78 16.33 -5.64
C THR A 5 19.33 16.10 -5.25
N LEU A 6 18.37 16.64 -6.01
CA LEU A 6 16.94 16.57 -5.68
C LEU A 6 16.48 15.14 -5.34
N ASP A 7 17.12 14.14 -5.97
CA ASP A 7 16.91 12.71 -5.73
C ASP A 7 17.34 12.25 -4.33
N GLU A 8 18.42 12.80 -3.77
CA GLU A 8 18.89 12.52 -2.40
C GLU A 8 17.95 13.12 -1.35
N GLU A 9 17.42 14.32 -1.58
CA GLU A 9 16.42 14.93 -0.69
C GLU A 9 15.09 14.19 -0.73
N VAL A 10 14.62 13.78 -1.92
CA VAL A 10 13.41 12.95 -2.08
C VAL A 10 13.57 11.60 -1.39
N TYR A 11 14.75 10.97 -1.51
CA TYR A 11 15.04 9.71 -0.85
C TYR A 11 15.08 9.84 0.68
N ALA A 12 15.75 10.86 1.21
CA ALA A 12 15.81 11.14 2.64
C ALA A 12 14.42 11.44 3.22
N CYS A 13 13.64 12.28 2.56
CA CYS A 13 12.26 12.58 2.95
C CYS A 13 11.37 11.33 2.95
N GLY A 14 11.55 10.43 1.98
CA GLY A 14 10.85 9.15 1.95
C GLY A 14 11.22 8.23 3.13
N GLN A 15 12.49 8.19 3.53
CA GLN A 15 12.93 7.44 4.70
C GLN A 15 12.37 8.02 6.00
N ASP A 16 12.42 9.34 6.16
CA ASP A 16 11.89 10.02 7.35
C ASP A 16 10.38 9.82 7.49
N PHE A 17 9.64 9.92 6.37
CA PHE A 17 8.21 9.61 6.34
C PHE A 17 7.94 8.16 6.77
N GLN A 18 8.65 7.18 6.22
CA GLN A 18 8.49 5.77 6.60
C GLN A 18 8.83 5.52 8.07
N SER A 19 9.86 6.18 8.60
CA SER A 19 10.27 6.09 10.00
C SER A 19 9.17 6.61 10.92
N CYS A 20 8.65 7.81 10.63
CA CYS A 20 7.52 8.42 11.36
C CYS A 20 6.26 7.55 11.28
N TYR A 21 5.91 7.05 10.09
CA TYR A 21 4.76 6.20 9.87
C TYR A 21 4.86 4.88 10.67
N ARG A 22 6.02 4.22 10.66
CA ARG A 22 6.24 3.00 11.47
C ARG A 22 6.16 3.27 12.97
N SER A 23 6.69 4.40 13.43
CA SER A 23 6.61 4.81 14.84
C SER A 23 5.16 5.05 15.29
N LEU A 24 4.37 5.71 14.43
CA LEU A 24 2.94 5.92 14.65
C LEU A 24 2.18 4.59 14.71
N LEU A 25 2.42 3.68 13.75
CA LEU A 25 1.81 2.35 13.77
C LEU A 25 2.17 1.55 15.02
N ALA A 26 3.42 1.61 15.47
CA ALA A 26 3.85 0.95 16.70
C ALA A 26 3.11 1.49 17.92
N SER A 27 2.90 2.81 17.99
CA SER A 27 2.15 3.47 19.07
C SER A 27 0.68 3.05 19.06
N LEU A 28 0.03 3.03 17.89
CA LEU A 28 -1.35 2.59 17.73
C LEU A 28 -1.57 1.12 18.06
N ARG A 29 -0.57 0.25 17.83
CA ARG A 29 -0.61 -1.15 18.27
C ARG A 29 -0.47 -1.26 19.80
N GLY A 30 0.32 -0.38 20.42
CA GLY A 30 0.60 -0.33 21.86
C GLY A 30 -0.55 0.20 22.70
N ASP A 31 -1.33 1.15 22.19
CA ASP A 31 -2.52 1.73 22.86
C ASP A 31 -3.73 0.79 22.92
N ARG A 32 -3.58 -0.48 22.53
CA ARG A 32 -4.58 -1.50 22.86
C ARG A 32 -4.76 -1.50 24.39
N PRO A 33 -5.99 -1.36 24.89
CA PRO A 33 -6.27 -1.23 26.33
C PRO A 33 -5.90 -2.54 27.04
N THR A 34 -4.63 -2.65 27.38
CA THR A 34 -4.04 -3.70 28.20
C THR A 34 -3.93 -3.13 29.60
N GLY A 35 -4.97 -3.33 30.39
CA GLY A 35 -4.87 -3.14 31.83
C GLY A 35 -5.83 -2.13 32.42
N SER A 36 -7.01 -2.62 32.78
CA SER A 36 -7.42 -2.41 34.17
C SER A 36 -6.82 -3.55 34.97
N MET A 37 -5.87 -3.27 35.87
CA MET A 37 -5.27 -4.27 36.78
C MET A 37 -6.27 -4.88 37.78
N HIS A 38 -7.57 -4.57 37.65
CA HIS A 38 -8.66 -5.07 38.49
C HIS A 38 -9.78 -5.77 37.69
N ALA A 39 -9.56 -6.12 36.42
CA ALA A 39 -10.56 -6.87 35.66
C ALA A 39 -10.56 -8.36 36.06
N ASP A 40 -11.72 -8.88 36.44
CA ASP A 40 -11.91 -10.31 36.71
C ASP A 40 -11.55 -11.15 35.48
N LYS A 41 -11.05 -12.37 35.69
CA LYS A 41 -10.64 -13.31 34.61
C LYS A 41 -11.73 -13.52 33.56
N SER A 42 -13.01 -13.53 33.98
CA SER A 42 -14.17 -13.63 33.09
C SER A 42 -14.30 -12.42 32.15
N THR A 43 -14.02 -11.22 32.64
CA THR A 43 -14.10 -9.98 31.86
C THR A 43 -12.97 -9.91 30.84
N LEU A 44 -11.77 -10.35 31.22
CA LEU A 44 -10.62 -10.43 30.30
C LEU A 44 -10.86 -11.42 29.16
N GLN A 45 -11.36 -12.62 29.45
CA GLN A 45 -11.73 -13.60 28.41
C GLN A 45 -12.81 -13.06 27.47
N SER A 46 -13.78 -12.30 27.98
CA SER A 46 -14.82 -11.68 27.16
C SER A 46 -14.25 -10.60 26.23
N LEU A 47 -13.24 -9.85 26.68
CA LEU A 47 -12.57 -8.83 25.87
C LEU A 47 -11.69 -9.46 24.78
N GLU A 48 -10.95 -10.52 25.12
CA GLU A 48 -10.16 -11.28 24.15
C GLU A 48 -11.04 -11.90 23.05
N ALA A 49 -12.18 -12.50 23.43
CA ALA A 49 -13.14 -13.04 22.46
C ALA A 49 -13.71 -11.94 21.55
N GLN A 50 -13.97 -10.75 22.09
CA GLN A 50 -14.42 -9.59 21.31
C GLN A 50 -13.34 -9.12 20.32
N GLU A 51 -12.08 -9.02 20.76
CA GLU A 51 -10.97 -8.63 19.88
C GLU A 51 -10.71 -9.67 18.78
N GLN A 52 -10.82 -10.96 19.08
CA GLN A 52 -10.76 -12.02 18.07
C GLN A 52 -11.89 -11.89 17.04
N HIS A 53 -13.10 -11.56 17.50
CA HIS A 53 -14.22 -11.33 16.62
C HIS A 53 -14.01 -10.09 15.73
N ILE A 54 -13.51 -8.98 16.29
CA ILE A 54 -13.15 -7.78 15.53
C ILE A 54 -12.09 -8.12 14.47
N ALA A 55 -11.05 -8.88 14.83
CA ALA A 55 -10.03 -9.30 13.87
C ALA A 55 -10.63 -10.14 12.72
N ALA A 56 -11.60 -11.02 13.03
CA ALA A 56 -12.31 -11.79 12.01
C ALA A 56 -13.18 -10.90 11.12
N LEU A 57 -13.85 -9.87 11.67
CA LEU A 57 -14.62 -8.89 10.90
C LEU A 57 -13.72 -8.08 9.96
N VAL A 58 -12.58 -7.60 10.44
CA VAL A 58 -11.57 -6.90 9.63
C VAL A 58 -11.07 -7.81 8.50
N GLY A 59 -10.84 -9.10 8.78
CA GLY A 59 -10.51 -10.09 7.76
C GLY A 59 -11.61 -10.25 6.70
N ALA A 60 -12.88 -10.34 7.13
CA ALA A 60 -14.03 -10.54 6.25
C ALA A 60 -14.36 -9.35 5.33
N VAL A 61 -13.91 -8.14 5.69
CA VAL A 61 -14.03 -6.94 4.83
C VAL A 61 -12.84 -6.75 3.90
N GLY A 62 -11.85 -7.66 3.91
CA GLY A 62 -10.68 -7.61 3.02
C GLY A 62 -9.40 -7.10 3.69
N GLY A 63 -9.36 -7.01 5.01
CA GLY A 63 -8.19 -6.48 5.74
C GLY A 63 -6.91 -7.30 5.59
N ALA A 64 -6.96 -8.54 5.07
CA ALA A 64 -5.75 -9.30 4.74
C ALA A 64 -5.10 -8.82 3.43
N GLU A 65 -5.90 -8.33 2.49
CA GLU A 65 -5.48 -7.87 1.16
C GLU A 65 -5.14 -6.37 1.16
N CYS A 66 -5.58 -5.64 2.18
CA CYS A 66 -5.33 -4.21 2.32
C CYS A 66 -3.83 -3.93 2.61
N PRO A 67 -3.13 -3.23 1.72
CA PRO A 67 -1.72 -2.89 1.89
C PRO A 67 -1.50 -1.76 2.92
N ASP A 68 -2.51 -0.92 3.16
CA ASP A 68 -2.46 0.17 4.13
C ASP A 68 -2.75 -0.35 5.55
N GLU A 69 -1.72 -0.37 6.40
CA GLU A 69 -1.89 -0.78 7.79
C GLU A 69 -2.68 0.23 8.64
N MET A 70 -2.52 1.52 8.36
CA MET A 70 -3.24 2.57 9.11
C MET A 70 -4.74 2.41 8.88
N LEU A 71 -5.17 2.23 7.64
CA LEU A 71 -6.57 1.96 7.32
C LEU A 71 -7.09 0.70 8.03
N ARG A 72 -6.31 -0.38 8.09
CA ARG A 72 -6.70 -1.59 8.83
C ARG A 72 -6.89 -1.34 10.32
N LEU A 73 -6.03 -0.51 10.93
CA LEU A 73 -6.14 -0.14 12.34
C LEU A 73 -7.35 0.77 12.58
N GLU A 74 -7.62 1.72 11.69
CA GLU A 74 -8.79 2.60 11.75
C GLU A 74 -10.10 1.80 11.64
N VAL A 75 -10.20 0.89 10.68
CA VAL A 75 -11.36 -0.01 10.55
C VAL A 75 -11.55 -0.84 11.81
N ALA A 76 -10.48 -1.40 12.37
CA ALA A 76 -10.54 -2.15 13.63
C ALA A 76 -10.98 -1.27 14.82
N ALA A 77 -10.54 -0.02 14.88
CA ALA A 77 -10.94 0.95 15.89
C ALA A 77 -12.43 1.29 15.78
N SER A 78 -12.93 1.57 14.57
CA SER A 78 -14.35 1.84 14.33
C SER A 78 -15.26 0.67 14.77
N PHE A 79 -14.85 -0.57 14.52
CA PHE A 79 -15.57 -1.73 15.05
C PHE A 79 -15.55 -1.76 16.58
N ARG A 80 -14.38 -1.53 17.19
CA ARG A 80 -14.22 -1.49 18.65
C ARG A 80 -15.12 -0.44 19.28
N ASP A 81 -15.20 0.75 18.69
CA ASP A 81 -16.02 1.85 19.17
C ASP A 81 -17.52 1.52 19.15
N LEU A 82 -18.02 0.87 18.10
CA LEU A 82 -19.41 0.39 18.09
C LEU A 82 -19.70 -0.62 19.22
N TYR A 83 -18.76 -1.52 19.52
CA TYR A 83 -18.92 -2.45 20.64
C TYR A 83 -18.87 -1.75 22.00
N THR A 84 -17.98 -0.78 22.18
CA THR A 84 -17.87 -0.04 23.45
C THR A 84 -19.13 0.82 23.68
N GLU A 85 -19.66 1.47 22.65
CA GLU A 85 -20.95 2.17 22.69
C GLU A 85 -22.08 1.24 23.13
N LEU A 86 -22.24 0.09 22.46
CA LEU A 86 -23.29 -0.88 22.82
C LEU A 86 -23.17 -1.31 24.28
N ARG A 87 -21.95 -1.61 24.75
CA ARG A 87 -21.72 -2.04 26.13
C ARG A 87 -22.07 -0.94 27.12
N ALA A 88 -21.70 0.31 26.83
CA ALA A 88 -22.02 1.47 27.66
C ALA A 88 -23.53 1.70 27.76
N ASP A 89 -24.24 1.62 26.63
CA ASP A 89 -25.69 1.81 26.57
C ASP A 89 -26.46 0.73 27.32
N LEU A 90 -26.10 -0.55 27.11
CA LEU A 90 -26.75 -1.66 27.82
C LEU A 90 -26.50 -1.57 29.34
N ALA A 91 -25.29 -1.19 29.76
CA ALA A 91 -24.98 -0.95 31.17
C ALA A 91 -25.75 0.26 31.74
N GLN A 92 -26.00 1.29 30.94
CA GLN A 92 -26.86 2.41 31.33
C GLN A 92 -28.31 1.97 31.48
N TYR A 93 -28.85 1.21 30.53
CA TYR A 93 -30.24 0.75 30.58
C TYR A 93 -30.49 -0.20 31.76
N GLU A 94 -29.52 -1.05 32.08
CA GLU A 94 -29.59 -1.91 33.27
C GLU A 94 -29.61 -1.05 34.55
N ARG A 95 -28.76 -0.02 34.65
CA ARG A 95 -28.76 0.90 35.80
C ARG A 95 -30.08 1.65 35.95
N GLU A 96 -30.63 2.16 34.84
CA GLU A 96 -31.94 2.81 34.80
C GLU A 96 -33.06 1.87 35.23
N PHE A 97 -33.04 0.63 34.72
CA PHE A 97 -34.00 -0.41 35.09
C PHE A 97 -33.94 -0.73 36.58
N VAL A 98 -32.75 -1.05 37.11
CA VAL A 98 -32.58 -1.39 38.53
C VAL A 98 -33.01 -0.23 39.44
N SER A 99 -32.70 1.01 39.06
CA SER A 99 -33.15 2.20 39.78
C SER A 99 -34.67 2.31 39.83
N ALA A 100 -35.35 2.18 38.69
CA ALA A 100 -36.81 2.26 38.62
C ALA A 100 -37.52 1.07 39.28
N ALA A 101 -37.00 -0.14 39.06
CA ALA A 101 -37.58 -1.40 39.55
C ALA A 101 -37.40 -1.58 41.07
N SER A 102 -36.35 -1.01 41.67
CA SER A 102 -36.11 -1.08 43.12
C SER A 102 -36.96 -0.10 43.94
N ALA A 103 -37.72 0.78 43.29
CA ALA A 103 -38.63 1.70 43.96
C ALA A 103 -39.65 0.97 44.86
N LYS A 104 -40.07 1.63 45.94
CA LYS A 104 -41.02 1.08 46.94
C LYS A 104 -42.37 0.66 46.36
N ASP A 105 -42.75 1.23 45.23
CA ASP A 105 -44.00 0.95 44.52
C ASP A 105 -43.81 -0.04 43.33
N ALA A 106 -42.63 -0.65 43.23
CA ALA A 106 -42.30 -1.77 42.35
C ALA A 106 -41.74 -2.94 43.20
N ALA A 107 -40.53 -3.43 42.92
CA ALA A 107 -39.95 -4.58 43.65
C ALA A 107 -39.52 -4.24 45.09
N GLY A 108 -39.39 -2.96 45.43
CA GLY A 108 -39.16 -2.48 46.80
C GLY A 108 -37.73 -2.65 47.33
N SER A 109 -36.86 -3.38 46.64
CA SER A 109 -35.43 -3.47 46.94
C SER A 109 -34.60 -3.71 45.67
N ARG A 110 -33.28 -3.49 45.78
CA ARG A 110 -32.35 -3.74 44.67
C ARG A 110 -32.20 -5.24 44.39
N GLU A 111 -32.17 -6.06 45.44
CA GLU A 111 -32.05 -7.52 45.36
C GLU A 111 -33.28 -8.13 44.69
N ALA A 112 -34.47 -7.61 45.02
CA ALA A 112 -35.71 -8.02 44.37
C ALA A 112 -35.71 -7.60 42.89
N ALA A 113 -35.28 -6.39 42.57
CA ALA A 113 -35.23 -5.87 41.20
C ALA A 113 -34.26 -6.63 40.28
N THR A 114 -33.13 -7.12 40.80
CA THR A 114 -32.16 -7.92 40.03
C THR A 114 -32.50 -9.41 39.99
N SER A 115 -33.49 -9.86 40.78
CA SER A 115 -33.98 -11.24 40.72
C SER A 115 -34.85 -11.49 39.48
N LYS A 116 -34.95 -12.76 39.07
CA LYS A 116 -35.74 -13.14 37.88
C LYS A 116 -37.23 -12.80 37.97
N GLY A 117 -37.78 -12.77 39.18
CA GLY A 117 -39.22 -12.59 39.44
C GLY A 117 -39.53 -11.44 40.40
N GLY A 118 -38.71 -10.39 40.47
CA GLY A 118 -39.04 -9.20 41.27
C GLY A 118 -39.15 -9.44 42.78
N GLY A 119 -38.50 -10.49 43.30
CA GLY A 119 -38.60 -10.92 44.71
C GLY A 119 -39.73 -11.91 45.00
N TRP A 120 -40.53 -12.28 44.00
CA TRP A 120 -41.56 -13.31 44.15
C TRP A 120 -40.99 -14.72 44.00
N SER A 121 -41.64 -15.70 44.64
CA SER A 121 -41.31 -17.11 44.43
C SER A 121 -41.67 -17.54 43.01
N GLU A 122 -40.93 -18.52 42.48
CA GLU A 122 -41.12 -19.02 41.12
C GLU A 122 -42.57 -19.48 40.83
N ALA A 123 -43.22 -20.15 41.79
CA ALA A 123 -44.61 -20.59 41.65
C ALA A 123 -45.62 -19.43 41.58
N ASN A 124 -45.34 -18.30 42.25
CA ASN A 124 -46.20 -17.11 42.19
C ASN A 124 -45.93 -16.31 40.92
N GLU A 125 -44.67 -16.21 40.52
CA GLU A 125 -44.23 -15.60 39.27
C GLU A 125 -44.82 -16.32 38.05
N GLU A 126 -44.79 -17.65 38.01
CA GLU A 126 -45.35 -18.43 36.90
C GLU A 126 -46.86 -18.21 36.77
N ARG A 127 -47.57 -18.24 37.90
CA ARG A 127 -49.02 -17.96 37.96
C ARG A 127 -49.33 -16.55 37.47
N PHE A 128 -48.57 -15.54 37.93
CA PHE A 128 -48.69 -14.17 37.47
C PHE A 128 -48.48 -14.05 35.96
N VAL A 129 -47.36 -14.56 35.44
CA VAL A 129 -47.00 -14.46 34.02
C VAL A 129 -48.03 -15.15 33.13
N LYS A 130 -48.59 -16.29 33.54
CA LYS A 130 -49.63 -17.01 32.79
C LYS A 130 -50.88 -16.15 32.62
N VAL A 131 -51.36 -15.53 33.70
CA VAL A 131 -52.51 -14.63 33.67
C VAL A 131 -52.19 -13.38 32.85
N ALA A 132 -51.07 -12.70 33.13
CA ALA A 132 -50.66 -11.49 32.42
C ALA A 132 -50.56 -11.69 30.91
N ARG A 133 -49.92 -12.77 30.44
CA ARG A 133 -49.83 -13.11 29.01
C ARG A 133 -51.18 -13.44 28.39
N SER A 134 -52.04 -14.16 29.12
CA SER A 134 -53.39 -14.48 28.64
C SER A 134 -54.23 -13.22 28.46
N PHE A 135 -54.10 -12.26 29.39
CA PHE A 135 -54.77 -10.98 29.36
C PHE A 135 -54.26 -10.10 28.21
N GLU A 136 -52.95 -10.07 27.96
CA GLU A 136 -52.36 -9.37 26.81
C GLU A 136 -52.79 -9.97 25.46
N ARG A 137 -52.93 -11.30 25.37
CA ARG A 137 -53.34 -12.00 24.13
C ARG A 137 -54.82 -11.84 23.81
N ASN A 138 -55.68 -11.83 24.83
CA ASN A 138 -57.13 -11.85 24.66
C ASN A 138 -57.75 -10.45 24.53
N GLN A 139 -56.94 -9.39 24.57
CA GLN A 139 -57.45 -8.02 24.44
C GLN A 139 -57.53 -7.55 22.98
N GLY A 140 -58.73 -7.59 22.42
CA GLY A 140 -59.20 -6.67 21.39
C GLY A 140 -59.96 -5.49 22.01
N THR A 141 -59.75 -4.27 21.49
CA THR A 141 -60.54 -3.01 21.60
C THR A 141 -61.33 -2.65 22.88
N GLY A 142 -61.01 -3.22 24.05
CA GLY A 142 -61.65 -2.87 25.33
C GLY A 142 -60.69 -3.04 26.52
N ARG A 143 -59.94 -1.97 26.84
CA ARG A 143 -58.96 -1.94 27.93
C ARG A 143 -59.67 -1.78 29.28
N ASN A 144 -60.14 -2.87 29.90
CA ASN A 144 -60.50 -2.83 31.32
C ASN A 144 -59.32 -3.34 32.17
N PRO A 145 -58.46 -2.46 32.71
CA PRO A 145 -57.35 -2.88 33.57
C PRO A 145 -57.80 -3.55 34.87
N GLN A 146 -59.04 -3.32 35.32
CA GLN A 146 -59.57 -3.95 36.54
C GLN A 146 -59.65 -5.47 36.41
N LEU A 147 -60.01 -5.96 35.21
CA LEU A 147 -60.14 -7.40 34.93
C LEU A 147 -58.83 -8.17 35.14
N LEU A 148 -57.67 -7.55 34.87
CA LEU A 148 -56.36 -8.14 35.14
C LEU A 148 -56.17 -8.37 36.64
N TYR A 149 -56.46 -7.35 37.45
CA TYR A 149 -56.30 -7.42 38.89
C TYR A 149 -57.26 -8.45 39.50
N ASP A 150 -58.50 -8.53 39.02
CA ASP A 150 -59.49 -9.52 39.48
C ASP A 150 -59.02 -10.95 39.17
N GLN A 151 -58.52 -11.20 37.96
CA GLN A 151 -57.97 -12.51 37.57
C GLN A 151 -56.70 -12.87 38.37
N LEU A 152 -55.82 -11.90 38.62
CA LEU A 152 -54.61 -12.11 39.41
C LEU A 152 -54.93 -12.43 40.87
N MET A 153 -55.88 -11.72 41.49
CA MET A 153 -56.33 -12.01 42.86
C MET A 153 -56.95 -13.40 42.99
N ALA A 154 -57.70 -13.86 41.98
CA ALA A 154 -58.28 -15.20 41.98
C ALA A 154 -57.22 -16.32 41.97
N VAL A 155 -56.11 -16.10 41.26
CA VAL A 155 -55.03 -17.10 41.12
C VAL A 155 -53.95 -16.96 42.22
N LEU A 156 -53.87 -15.79 42.87
CA LEU A 156 -52.91 -15.46 43.93
C LEU A 156 -53.63 -14.98 45.21
N PRO A 157 -54.47 -15.82 45.85
CA PRO A 157 -55.35 -15.39 46.94
C PRO A 157 -54.61 -14.97 48.22
N VAL A 158 -53.35 -15.39 48.38
CA VAL A 158 -52.51 -15.06 49.56
C VAL A 158 -51.78 -13.72 49.38
N ILE A 159 -51.71 -13.20 48.15
CA ILE A 159 -50.99 -11.96 47.86
C ILE A 159 -51.98 -10.79 47.86
N SER A 160 -51.66 -9.74 48.63
CA SER A 160 -52.52 -8.55 48.66
C SER A 160 -52.54 -7.83 47.31
N LEU A 161 -53.66 -7.18 46.98
CA LEU A 161 -53.81 -6.38 45.77
C LEU A 161 -52.68 -5.33 45.63
N LYS A 162 -52.26 -4.72 46.73
CA LYS A 162 -51.17 -3.75 46.75
C LYS A 162 -49.85 -4.34 46.25
N GLU A 163 -49.50 -5.56 46.68
CA GLU A 163 -48.31 -6.26 46.21
C GLU A 163 -48.45 -6.71 44.75
N ILE A 164 -49.66 -7.11 44.32
CA ILE A 164 -49.95 -7.41 42.90
C ILE A 164 -49.71 -6.15 42.04
N THR A 165 -50.22 -4.98 42.44
CA THR A 165 -50.03 -3.73 41.69
C THR A 165 -48.55 -3.35 41.58
N LYS A 166 -47.79 -3.50 42.65
CA LYS A 166 -46.33 -3.30 42.63
C LYS A 166 -45.64 -4.23 41.64
N HIS A 167 -46.00 -5.51 41.65
CA HIS A 167 -45.41 -6.51 40.76
C HIS A 167 -45.77 -6.27 39.29
N VAL A 168 -47.00 -5.83 39.01
CA VAL A 168 -47.40 -5.34 37.68
C VAL A 168 -46.48 -4.19 37.23
N LYS A 169 -46.21 -3.21 38.11
CA LYS A 169 -45.30 -2.09 37.82
C LYS A 169 -43.86 -2.56 37.57
N PHE A 170 -43.34 -3.51 38.35
CA PHE A 170 -42.05 -4.15 38.09
C PHE A 170 -41.99 -4.77 36.69
N HIS A 171 -43.02 -5.53 36.29
CA HIS A 171 -43.08 -6.14 34.96
C HIS A 171 -43.20 -5.13 33.82
N GLN A 172 -43.83 -3.97 34.06
CA GLN A 172 -43.84 -2.87 33.10
C GLN A 172 -42.42 -2.32 32.87
N HIS A 173 -41.68 -2.05 33.95
CA HIS A 173 -40.28 -1.62 33.87
C HIS A 173 -39.41 -2.69 33.18
N LEU A 174 -39.60 -3.97 33.51
CA LEU A 174 -38.87 -5.08 32.91
C LEU A 174 -39.17 -5.23 31.41
N ARG A 175 -40.43 -5.09 31.00
CA ARG A 175 -40.83 -5.12 29.59
C ARG A 175 -40.21 -3.95 28.83
N PHE A 176 -40.23 -2.76 29.39
CA PHE A 176 -39.62 -1.57 28.79
C PHE A 176 -38.10 -1.74 28.64
N HIS A 177 -37.40 -2.19 29.70
CA HIS A 177 -35.97 -2.47 29.67
C HIS A 177 -35.59 -3.50 28.59
N ARG A 178 -36.32 -4.62 28.53
CA ARG A 178 -36.11 -5.67 27.51
C ARG A 178 -36.36 -5.15 26.10
N GLN A 179 -37.37 -4.32 25.90
CA GLN A 179 -37.66 -3.72 24.60
C GLN A 179 -36.55 -2.75 24.17
N LYS A 180 -36.16 -1.82 25.05
CA LYS A 180 -35.09 -0.84 24.82
C LYS A 180 -33.76 -1.54 24.48
N SER A 181 -33.42 -2.59 25.23
CA SER A 181 -32.23 -3.40 24.99
C SER A 181 -32.27 -4.12 23.64
N LYS A 182 -33.40 -4.71 23.27
CA LYS A 182 -33.59 -5.36 21.96
C LYS A 182 -33.49 -4.37 20.81
N ASP A 183 -34.10 -3.20 20.95
CA ASP A 183 -34.07 -2.18 19.90
C ASP A 183 -32.65 -1.63 19.71
N ARG A 184 -31.90 -1.43 20.81
CA ARG A 184 -30.48 -1.03 20.72
C ARG A 184 -29.59 -2.11 20.11
N GLN A 185 -29.83 -3.39 20.42
CA GLN A 185 -29.13 -4.50 19.77
C GLN A 185 -29.41 -4.58 18.26
N ARG A 186 -30.65 -4.32 17.83
CA ARG A 186 -31.01 -4.25 16.40
C ARG A 186 -30.33 -3.07 15.71
N GLU A 187 -30.32 -1.90 16.36
CA GLU A 187 -29.61 -0.73 15.83
C GLU A 187 -28.11 -1.00 15.69
N PHE A 188 -27.50 -1.63 16.70
CA PHE A 188 -26.11 -2.05 16.63
C PHE A 188 -25.85 -2.99 15.45
N GLN A 189 -26.70 -4.01 15.24
CA GLN A 189 -26.57 -4.91 14.09
C GLN A 189 -26.67 -4.17 12.76
N ARG A 190 -27.57 -3.20 12.64
CA ARG A 190 -27.70 -2.37 11.43
C ARG A 190 -26.44 -1.53 11.21
N ARG A 191 -25.97 -0.80 12.22
CA ARG A 191 -24.74 0.01 12.15
C ARG A 191 -23.51 -0.84 11.84
N MET A 192 -23.45 -2.06 12.39
CA MET A 192 -22.39 -3.01 12.11
C MET A 192 -22.36 -3.42 10.63
N GLN A 193 -23.52 -3.67 10.02
CA GLN A 193 -23.62 -3.98 8.59
C GLN A 193 -23.25 -2.77 7.71
N GLU A 194 -23.69 -1.57 8.09
CA GLU A 194 -23.33 -0.32 7.43
C GLU A 194 -21.81 -0.13 7.45
N LEU A 195 -21.19 -0.24 8.64
CA LEU A 195 -19.74 -0.12 8.81
C LEU A 195 -18.97 -1.21 8.05
N GLN A 196 -19.45 -2.46 8.03
CA GLN A 196 -18.83 -3.52 7.23
C GLN A 196 -18.85 -3.19 5.73
N THR A 197 -19.94 -2.62 5.24
CA THR A 197 -20.09 -2.25 3.82
C THR A 197 -19.16 -1.09 3.48
N GLU A 198 -19.12 -0.07 4.33
CA GLU A 198 -18.22 1.08 4.17
C GLU A 198 -16.75 0.66 4.25
N ALA A 199 -16.36 -0.12 5.26
CA ALA A 199 -14.99 -0.60 5.41
C ALA A 199 -14.55 -1.47 4.22
N ARG A 200 -15.44 -2.33 3.70
CA ARG A 200 -15.16 -3.10 2.49
C ARG A 200 -14.90 -2.19 1.29
N GLU A 201 -15.69 -1.13 1.12
CA GLU A 201 -15.51 -0.17 0.04
C GLU A 201 -14.18 0.59 0.18
N GLN A 202 -13.88 1.10 1.38
CA GLN A 202 -12.62 1.80 1.66
C GLN A 202 -11.39 0.91 1.39
N ILE A 203 -11.44 -0.34 1.85
CA ILE A 203 -10.37 -1.31 1.61
C ILE A 203 -10.25 -1.62 0.10
N ARG A 204 -11.35 -1.82 -0.61
CA ARG A 204 -11.32 -2.07 -2.05
C ARG A 204 -10.65 -0.92 -2.79
N VAL A 205 -11.03 0.33 -2.49
CA VAL A 205 -10.43 1.52 -3.09
C VAL A 205 -8.94 1.61 -2.77
N ALA A 206 -8.51 1.32 -1.53
CA ALA A 206 -7.10 1.33 -1.17
C ALA A 206 -6.29 0.26 -1.93
N VAL A 207 -6.85 -0.92 -2.12
CA VAL A 207 -6.24 -2.00 -2.92
C VAL A 207 -6.13 -1.60 -4.40
N GLU A 208 -7.20 -1.06 -4.97
CA GLU A 208 -7.21 -0.57 -6.37
C GLU A 208 -6.16 0.53 -6.57
N GLN A 209 -6.04 1.47 -5.64
CA GLN A 209 -5.05 2.55 -5.71
C GLN A 209 -3.61 2.04 -5.65
N GLU A 210 -3.31 1.06 -4.79
CA GLU A 210 -1.97 0.46 -4.77
C GLU A 210 -1.68 -0.34 -6.04
N GLN A 211 -2.64 -1.09 -6.56
CA GLN A 211 -2.47 -1.78 -7.85
C GLN A 211 -2.19 -0.79 -8.99
N GLU A 212 -2.89 0.35 -9.03
CA GLU A 212 -2.60 1.40 -10.01
C GLU A 212 -1.19 1.99 -9.85
N LYS A 213 -0.73 2.21 -8.61
CA LYS A 213 0.62 2.70 -8.35
C LYS A 213 1.68 1.70 -8.82
N GLU A 214 1.48 0.41 -8.53
CA GLU A 214 2.36 -0.65 -9.00
C GLU A 214 2.42 -0.73 -10.52
N GLN A 215 1.27 -0.63 -11.20
CA GLN A 215 1.21 -0.61 -12.66
C GLN A 215 1.95 0.60 -13.25
N LYS A 216 1.74 1.80 -12.70
CA LYS A 216 2.45 3.02 -13.11
C LYS A 216 3.95 2.89 -12.90
N LEU A 217 4.37 2.31 -11.78
CA LEU A 217 5.78 2.05 -11.49
C LEU A 217 6.40 1.08 -12.50
N GLN A 218 5.72 -0.02 -12.83
CA GLN A 218 6.17 -0.97 -13.85
C GLN A 218 6.29 -0.34 -15.25
N GLN A 219 5.32 0.50 -15.64
CA GLN A 219 5.37 1.24 -16.89
C GLN A 219 6.57 2.20 -16.93
N TRP A 220 6.79 2.94 -15.84
CA TRP A 220 7.92 3.86 -15.73
C TRP A 220 9.26 3.13 -15.80
N GLN A 221 9.42 2.00 -15.09
CA GLN A 221 10.64 1.18 -15.15
C GLN A 221 10.91 0.67 -16.57
N THR A 222 9.85 0.26 -17.28
CA THR A 222 9.97 -0.20 -18.67
C THR A 222 10.45 0.93 -19.59
N GLN A 223 9.87 2.14 -19.46
CA GLN A 223 10.30 3.31 -20.22
C GLN A 223 11.74 3.70 -19.89
N GLN A 224 12.13 3.65 -18.62
CA GLN A 224 13.50 3.94 -18.18
C GLN A 224 14.50 2.96 -18.82
N GLN A 225 14.19 1.67 -18.85
CA GLN A 225 15.01 0.65 -19.52
C GLN A 225 15.14 0.92 -21.03
N GLN A 226 14.05 1.30 -21.71
CA GLN A 226 14.08 1.67 -23.13
C GLN A 226 14.97 2.88 -23.38
N CYS A 227 14.87 3.92 -22.55
CA CYS A 227 15.74 5.10 -22.62
C CYS A 227 17.22 4.73 -22.46
N GLN A 228 17.55 3.88 -21.48
CA GLN A 228 18.92 3.40 -21.27
C GLN A 228 19.44 2.60 -22.47
N GLN A 229 18.60 1.74 -23.07
CA GLN A 229 18.96 0.99 -24.28
C GLN A 229 19.25 1.93 -25.47
N LEU A 230 18.40 2.95 -25.69
CA LEU A 230 18.59 3.95 -26.74
C LEU A 230 19.84 4.78 -26.49
N GLN A 231 20.11 5.20 -25.26
CA GLN A 231 21.36 5.90 -24.90
C GLN A 231 22.59 5.04 -25.21
N GLY A 232 22.56 3.75 -24.89
CA GLY A 232 23.62 2.81 -25.23
C GLY A 232 23.83 2.65 -26.74
N GLN A 233 22.75 2.65 -27.53
CA GLN A 233 22.85 2.66 -28.99
C GLN A 233 23.47 3.97 -29.48
N VAL A 234 22.98 5.13 -29.05
CA VAL A 234 23.52 6.44 -29.44
C VAL A 234 25.01 6.53 -29.13
N ALA A 235 25.47 6.02 -27.99
CA ALA A 235 26.89 5.97 -27.65
C ALA A 235 27.70 5.13 -28.66
N LYS A 236 27.21 3.94 -29.05
CA LYS A 236 27.84 3.11 -30.10
C LYS A 236 27.88 3.84 -31.46
N TRP A 237 26.79 4.52 -31.83
CA TRP A 237 26.72 5.32 -33.05
C TRP A 237 27.72 6.47 -33.05
N ARG A 238 27.91 7.16 -31.91
CA ARG A 238 28.94 8.21 -31.77
C ARG A 238 30.35 7.65 -31.98
N VAL A 239 30.69 6.56 -31.30
CA VAL A 239 32.02 5.92 -31.42
C VAL A 239 32.29 5.47 -32.86
N THR A 240 31.30 4.84 -33.52
CA THR A 240 31.44 4.41 -34.91
C THR A 240 31.55 5.57 -35.90
N LYS A 241 30.82 6.67 -35.67
CA LYS A 241 30.95 7.90 -36.47
C LYS A 241 32.34 8.52 -36.30
N GLU A 242 32.83 8.68 -35.06
CA GLU A 242 34.17 9.20 -34.80
C GLU A 242 35.26 8.31 -35.43
N ALA A 243 35.10 6.99 -35.40
CA ALA A 243 36.01 6.07 -36.07
C ALA A 243 36.03 6.27 -37.60
N LYS A 244 34.85 6.45 -38.23
CA LYS A 244 34.75 6.75 -39.66
C LYS A 244 35.42 8.08 -40.01
N GLU A 245 35.18 9.12 -39.22
CA GLU A 245 35.80 10.44 -39.43
C GLU A 245 37.33 10.36 -39.34
N ARG A 246 37.88 9.58 -38.41
CA ARG A 246 39.33 9.33 -38.31
C ARG A 246 39.88 8.58 -39.54
N ILE A 247 39.17 7.56 -40.02
CA ILE A 247 39.57 6.82 -41.23
C ILE A 247 39.57 7.74 -42.45
N GLU A 248 38.53 8.57 -42.63
CA GLU A 248 38.47 9.54 -43.73
C GLU A 248 39.62 10.56 -43.66
N GLN A 249 39.97 11.03 -42.45
CA GLN A 249 41.12 11.93 -42.27
C GLN A 249 42.44 11.25 -42.68
N GLN A 250 42.64 9.99 -42.26
CA GLN A 250 43.82 9.20 -42.65
C GLN A 250 43.89 8.96 -44.16
N GLN A 251 42.75 8.68 -44.81
CA GLN A 251 42.69 8.52 -46.27
C GLN A 251 43.11 9.80 -47.01
N ARG A 252 42.60 10.96 -46.59
CA ARG A 252 43.01 12.26 -47.17
C ARG A 252 44.48 12.60 -46.93
N GLU A 253 45.07 12.09 -45.85
CA GLU A 253 46.50 12.25 -45.58
C GLU A 253 47.34 11.34 -46.49
N ILE A 254 46.94 10.08 -46.67
CA ILE A 254 47.57 9.15 -47.61
C ILE A 254 47.50 9.70 -49.04
N GLU A 255 46.34 10.19 -49.48
CA GLU A 255 46.18 10.79 -50.81
C GLU A 255 47.15 11.96 -51.03
N ARG A 256 47.30 12.84 -50.02
CA ARG A 256 48.28 13.95 -50.08
C ARG A 256 49.71 13.44 -50.17
N VAL A 257 50.11 12.46 -49.36
CA VAL A 257 51.45 11.87 -49.41
C VAL A 257 51.71 11.22 -50.78
N MET A 258 50.72 10.52 -51.35
CA MET A 258 50.83 9.90 -52.67
C MET A 258 50.98 10.94 -53.78
N GLU A 259 50.23 12.04 -53.74
CA GLU A 259 50.37 13.15 -54.69
C GLU A 259 51.75 13.84 -54.58
N GLU A 260 52.26 14.03 -53.37
CA GLU A 260 53.60 14.58 -53.14
C GLU A 260 54.68 13.65 -53.68
N GLN A 261 54.57 12.34 -53.45
CA GLN A 261 55.47 11.34 -54.02
C GLN A 261 55.41 11.34 -55.55
N ALA A 262 54.21 11.40 -56.14
CA ALA A 262 54.06 11.46 -57.60
C ALA A 262 54.74 12.71 -58.19
N LYS A 263 54.58 13.88 -57.55
CA LYS A 263 55.28 15.11 -57.94
C LYS A 263 56.80 14.97 -57.83
N GLN A 264 57.29 14.38 -56.74
CA GLN A 264 58.73 14.11 -56.58
C GLN A 264 59.26 13.15 -57.65
N GLU A 265 58.50 12.10 -58.00
CA GLU A 265 58.86 11.21 -59.09
C GLU A 265 58.88 11.91 -60.44
N GLU A 266 57.89 12.77 -60.73
CA GLU A 266 57.87 13.56 -61.96
C GLU A 266 59.04 14.53 -62.02
N GLU A 267 59.38 15.21 -60.93
CA GLU A 267 60.57 16.05 -60.84
C GLU A 267 61.85 15.24 -61.06
N LEU A 268 61.97 14.05 -60.47
CA LEU A 268 63.12 13.17 -60.67
C LEU A 268 63.20 12.70 -62.13
N ARG A 269 62.08 12.34 -62.76
CA ARG A 269 62.00 11.99 -64.18
C ARG A 269 62.39 13.17 -65.06
N TRP A 270 61.93 14.38 -64.73
CA TRP A 270 62.30 15.61 -65.42
C TRP A 270 63.81 15.88 -65.29
N LYS A 271 64.36 15.81 -64.08
CA LYS A 271 65.80 15.94 -63.82
C LYS A 271 66.61 14.92 -64.61
N ARG A 272 66.17 13.66 -64.67
CA ARG A 272 66.79 12.60 -65.49
C ARG A 272 66.75 12.92 -66.98
N LYS A 273 65.61 13.36 -67.52
CA LYS A 273 65.49 13.79 -68.92
C LYS A 273 66.41 14.98 -69.23
N LEU A 274 66.45 15.97 -68.34
CA LEU A 274 67.32 17.14 -68.48
C LEU A 274 68.80 16.75 -68.45
N ALA A 275 69.19 15.80 -67.58
CA ALA A 275 70.54 15.26 -67.52
C ALA A 275 70.91 14.50 -68.80
N GLN A 276 70.00 13.67 -69.34
CA GLN A 276 70.19 13.00 -70.62
C GLN A 276 70.35 14.01 -71.77
N GLN A 277 69.53 15.07 -71.82
CA GLN A 277 69.67 16.12 -72.81
C GLN A 277 70.99 16.88 -72.68
N ARG A 278 71.46 17.16 -71.46
CA ARG A 278 72.79 17.75 -71.23
C ARG A 278 73.90 16.84 -71.76
N LEU A 279 73.84 15.54 -71.49
CA LEU A 279 74.79 14.55 -72.01
C LEU A 279 74.81 14.54 -73.54
N VAL A 280 73.65 14.52 -74.21
CA VAL A 280 73.55 14.60 -75.68
C VAL A 280 74.13 15.91 -76.21
N VAL A 281 73.92 17.04 -75.52
CA VAL A 281 74.49 18.33 -75.90
C VAL A 281 76.00 18.37 -75.69
N GLU A 282 76.52 17.77 -74.61
CA GLU A 282 77.97 17.64 -74.37
C GLU A 282 78.62 16.71 -75.40
N ASP A 283 78.01 15.56 -75.72
CA ASP A 283 78.43 14.67 -76.79
C ASP A 283 78.43 15.43 -78.13
N TYR A 284 77.37 16.17 -78.45
CA TYR A 284 77.31 16.99 -79.65
C TYR A 284 78.37 18.11 -79.67
N LYS A 285 78.68 18.73 -78.53
CA LYS A 285 79.77 19.70 -78.41
C LYS A 285 81.14 19.06 -78.57
N SER A 286 81.36 17.86 -78.04
CA SER A 286 82.61 17.10 -78.20
C SER A 286 82.84 16.67 -79.66
N VAL A 287 81.76 16.33 -80.38
CA VAL A 287 81.77 15.99 -81.81
C VAL A 287 81.92 17.24 -82.70
N ARG A 288 81.29 18.36 -82.35
CA ARG A 288 81.34 19.62 -83.13
C ARG A 288 82.60 20.45 -82.88
N LEU A 289 83.28 20.26 -81.74
CA LEU A 289 84.57 20.88 -81.42
C LEU A 289 85.78 19.97 -81.75
N GLY A 290 85.57 18.83 -82.41
CA GLY A 290 86.66 18.07 -83.02
C GLY A 290 87.70 17.54 -82.02
N PHE A 291 87.29 16.96 -80.90
CA PHE A 291 88.20 16.15 -80.09
C PHE A 291 87.99 14.67 -80.41
N VAL A 292 88.88 14.14 -81.25
CA VAL A 292 89.15 12.70 -81.35
C VAL A 292 89.78 12.28 -80.03
N VAL A 293 89.12 11.40 -79.27
CA VAL A 293 89.80 10.53 -78.32
C VAL A 293 89.48 9.09 -78.69
N SER A 294 90.55 8.38 -79.01
CA SER A 294 90.64 6.98 -79.42
C SER A 294 90.06 6.00 -78.38
N PRO A 295 89.68 4.77 -78.79
CA PRO A 295 89.21 3.75 -77.88
C PRO A 295 90.41 3.05 -77.20
N ALA A 296 90.33 2.87 -75.89
CA ALA A 296 91.14 1.88 -75.20
C ALA A 296 90.23 1.03 -74.30
N THR A 297 89.98 -0.18 -74.78
CA THR A 297 89.44 -1.30 -74.01
C THR A 297 90.33 -1.63 -72.81
N THR A 298 89.73 -1.82 -71.63
CA THR A 298 90.09 -2.96 -70.77
C THR A 298 88.93 -3.29 -69.84
N ALA A 299 88.73 -4.60 -69.69
CA ALA A 299 87.60 -5.23 -69.06
C ALA A 299 87.94 -5.69 -67.63
N TRP A 300 86.91 -6.23 -66.95
CA TRP A 300 86.89 -6.94 -65.65
C TRP A 300 86.70 -5.99 -64.45
N SER A 301 85.85 -6.23 -63.45
CA SER A 301 85.33 -7.47 -62.88
C SER A 301 84.00 -7.24 -62.15
N SER A 302 83.21 -8.31 -62.10
CA SER A 302 81.96 -8.57 -61.38
C SER A 302 81.96 -8.36 -59.86
N CYS A 303 80.80 -7.97 -59.30
CA CYS A 303 80.10 -8.51 -58.11
C CYS A 303 78.75 -7.76 -57.95
N LEU A 304 77.57 -8.40 -58.12
CA LEU A 304 76.69 -8.97 -57.07
C LEU A 304 76.51 -8.00 -55.87
N ALA A 305 75.31 -7.57 -55.45
CA ALA A 305 74.06 -8.32 -55.32
C ALA A 305 72.79 -7.43 -55.36
N ALA A 306 71.69 -8.07 -55.73
CA ALA A 306 70.32 -7.61 -55.60
C ALA A 306 69.77 -7.86 -54.17
N THR A 307 68.52 -7.41 -53.96
CA THR A 307 67.57 -7.73 -52.86
C THR A 307 67.77 -6.97 -51.56
N ALA A 308 66.77 -6.72 -50.73
CA ALA A 308 65.32 -6.55 -50.80
C ALA A 308 64.93 -6.13 -49.36
N SER A 309 63.83 -5.42 -49.21
CA SER A 309 63.28 -5.02 -47.92
C SER A 309 63.12 -6.16 -46.91
N PHE A 310 63.28 -5.82 -45.62
CA PHE A 310 62.29 -6.04 -44.57
C PHE A 310 62.20 -4.76 -43.74
#